data_AF-A0A2A5F4M4-F1
#
_entry.id   AF-A0A2A5F4M4-F1
#
_cell.length_a   1.000
_cell.length_b   1.000
_cell.length_c   1.000
_cell.angle_alpha   90.00
_cell.angle_beta   90.00
_cell.angle_gamma   90.00
#
_symmetry.space_group_name_H-M   'P 1'
#
loop_
_entity.id
_entity.type
_entity.pdbx_description
1 polymer ?
#
loop_
_entity_poly.entity_id
_entity_poly.type
_entity_poly.pdbx_seq_one_letter_code
_entity_poly.pdbx_strand_id
1 'polypeptide(L)'
;MRNFEHVQDVEEWLEPMGYDEFWVKLSPYGVDAEIRANCETSIANGASPDTVLSVIKSLMRIELTKELGLKRRPITPWVQLVE
;
A
#
# COMPACT_ATOMS: atom_id res chain seq x y z
N MET A 1 -0.94 -0.09 -16.41
CA MET A 1 -0.97 0.28 -14.97
C MET A 1 -2.38 0.06 -14.46
N ARG A 2 -2.55 -0.33 -13.19
CA ARG A 2 -3.88 -0.52 -12.59
C ARG A 2 -4.53 0.85 -12.37
N ASN A 3 -5.83 0.97 -12.64
CA ASN A 3 -6.58 2.19 -12.33
C ASN A 3 -7.09 2.11 -10.90
N PHE A 4 -6.67 3.05 -10.07
CA PHE A 4 -7.21 3.30 -8.74
C PHE A 4 -8.07 4.56 -8.81
N GLU A 5 -9.28 4.51 -8.29
CA GLU A 5 -10.19 5.66 -8.21
C GLU A 5 -10.13 6.31 -6.83
N HIS A 6 -9.89 5.50 -5.79
CA HIS A 6 -9.89 5.94 -4.40
C HIS A 6 -8.70 5.41 -3.61
N VAL A 7 -8.43 6.08 -2.47
CA VAL A 7 -7.42 5.65 -1.49
C VAL A 7 -7.65 4.20 -1.05
N GLN A 8 -8.90 3.81 -0.82
CA GLN A 8 -9.27 2.46 -0.39
C GLN A 8 -8.92 1.40 -1.44
N ASP A 9 -8.92 1.73 -2.74
CA ASP A 9 -8.57 0.78 -3.78
C ASP A 9 -7.09 0.37 -3.69
N VAL A 10 -6.23 1.30 -3.25
CA VAL A 10 -4.80 1.04 -2.99
C VAL A 10 -4.64 0.23 -1.71
N GLU A 11 -5.40 0.54 -0.65
CA GLU A 11 -5.40 -0.22 0.61
C GLU A 11 -5.81 -1.69 0.39
N GLU A 12 -6.96 -1.92 -0.23
CA GLU A 12 -7.51 -3.23 -0.57
C GLU A 12 -6.57 -4.03 -1.49
N TRP A 13 -5.78 -3.33 -2.32
CA TRP A 13 -4.80 -3.97 -3.17
C TRP A 13 -3.53 -4.39 -2.43
N LEU A 14 -3.01 -3.54 -1.53
CA LEU A 14 -1.76 -3.79 -0.78
C LEU A 14 -1.96 -4.77 0.38
N GLU A 15 -3.12 -4.75 1.03
CA GLU A 15 -3.40 -5.52 2.25
C GLU A 15 -3.09 -7.02 2.12
N PRO A 16 -3.62 -7.74 1.12
CA PRO A 16 -3.40 -9.18 1.01
C PRO A 16 -2.00 -9.58 0.49
N MET A 17 -1.15 -8.63 0.05
CA MET A 17 0.10 -8.98 -0.63
C MET A 17 1.13 -9.63 0.30
N GLY A 18 1.76 -10.70 -0.17
CA GLY A 18 2.95 -11.26 0.48
C GLY A 18 4.20 -10.42 0.24
N TYR A 19 5.28 -10.73 0.96
CA TYR A 19 6.55 -10.00 0.86
C TYR A 19 7.12 -10.00 -0.57
N ASP A 20 7.25 -11.17 -1.20
CA ASP A 20 7.79 -11.26 -2.57
C ASP A 20 6.86 -10.65 -3.62
N GLU A 21 5.55 -10.86 -3.46
CA GLU A 21 4.53 -10.33 -4.36
C GLU A 21 4.55 -8.80 -4.38
N PHE A 22 4.75 -8.17 -3.22
CA PHE A 22 4.82 -6.72 -3.07
C PHE A 22 5.91 -6.11 -3.99
N TRP A 23 7.12 -6.64 -3.96
CA TRP A 23 8.23 -6.12 -4.77
C TRP A 23 7.98 -6.24 -6.28
N VAL A 24 7.41 -7.36 -6.72
CA VAL A 24 7.09 -7.57 -8.13
C VAL A 24 5.99 -6.63 -8.60
N LYS A 25 4.92 -6.48 -7.80
CA LYS A 25 3.76 -5.66 -8.17
C LYS A 25 4.03 -4.16 -8.09
N LEU A 26 4.92 -3.72 -7.21
CA LEU A 26 5.23 -2.31 -7.03
C LEU A 26 6.44 -1.80 -7.81
N SER A 27 7.20 -2.69 -8.47
CA SER A 27 8.29 -2.29 -9.37
C SER A 27 7.88 -1.23 -10.43
N PRO A 28 6.69 -1.29 -11.06
CA PRO A 28 6.23 -0.25 -11.99
C PRO A 28 5.98 1.12 -11.34
N TYR A 29 5.93 1.19 -10.02
CA TYR A 29 5.68 2.37 -9.21
C TYR A 29 6.94 2.89 -8.52
N GLY A 30 8.13 2.49 -8.99
CA GLY A 30 9.42 2.97 -8.46
C GLY A 30 9.91 2.25 -7.22
N VAL A 31 9.23 1.18 -6.78
CA VAL A 31 9.77 0.32 -5.72
C VAL A 31 10.84 -0.58 -6.29
N ASP A 32 12.09 -0.25 -6.01
CA ASP A 32 13.25 -0.87 -6.63
C ASP A 32 14.05 -1.79 -5.69
N ALA A 33 15.19 -2.28 -6.21
CA ALA A 33 16.08 -3.17 -5.49
C ALA A 33 16.76 -2.49 -4.28
N GLU A 34 16.94 -1.16 -4.29
CA GLU A 34 17.55 -0.43 -3.18
C GLU A 34 16.61 -0.40 -1.98
N ILE A 35 15.33 -0.09 -2.21
CA ILE A 35 14.31 -0.11 -1.16
C ILE A 35 14.18 -1.53 -0.58
N ARG A 36 14.19 -2.56 -1.44
CA ARG A 36 14.21 -3.96 -0.98
C ARG A 36 15.43 -4.24 -0.10
N ALA A 37 16.64 -3.87 -0.53
CA ALA A 37 17.86 -4.11 0.23
C ALA A 37 17.85 -3.45 1.62
N ASN A 38 17.26 -2.26 1.75
CA ASN A 38 17.08 -1.58 3.04
C ASN A 38 16.12 -2.34 3.97
N CYS A 39 15.03 -2.87 3.42
CA CYS A 39 14.10 -3.72 4.17
C CYS A 39 14.76 -5.03 4.61
N GLU A 40 15.50 -5.70 3.72
CA GLU A 40 16.25 -6.94 4.03
C GLU A 40 17.31 -6.69 5.12
N THR A 41 18.00 -5.55 5.08
CA THR A 41 18.96 -5.14 6.12
C THR A 41 18.27 -4.97 7.47
N SER A 42 17.06 -4.38 7.49
CA SER A 42 16.28 -4.23 8.72
C SER A 42 15.86 -5.59 9.29
N ILE A 43 15.48 -6.53 8.43
CA ILE A 43 15.15 -7.92 8.81
C ILE A 43 16.38 -8.63 9.37
N ALA A 44 17.54 -8.50 8.70
CA ALA A 44 18.80 -9.07 9.16
C ALA A 44 19.24 -8.51 10.53
N ASN A 45 18.88 -7.26 10.84
CA ASN A 45 19.11 -6.62 12.13
C ASN A 45 18.07 -7.00 13.21
N GLY A 46 17.16 -7.93 12.92
CA GLY A 46 16.21 -8.49 13.89
C GLY A 46 14.80 -7.90 13.82
N ALA A 47 14.47 -7.09 12.82
CA ALA A 47 13.09 -6.68 12.60
C ALA A 47 12.25 -7.87 12.08
N SER A 48 10.99 -7.94 12.52
CA SER A 48 10.05 -8.92 11.97
C SER A 48 9.74 -8.61 10.50
N PRO A 49 9.84 -9.58 9.58
CA PRO A 49 9.44 -9.40 8.17
C PRO A 49 8.02 -8.84 8.01
N ASP A 50 7.08 -9.30 8.84
CA ASP A 50 5.68 -8.83 8.80
C ASP A 50 5.57 -7.35 9.19
N THR A 51 6.35 -6.92 10.20
CA THR A 51 6.40 -5.52 10.60
C THR A 51 7.01 -4.66 9.49
N VAL A 52 8.12 -5.10 8.90
CA VAL A 52 8.78 -4.39 7.79
C VAL A 52 7.83 -4.28 6.60
N LEU A 53 7.13 -5.36 6.25
CA LEU A 53 6.15 -5.39 5.18
C LEU A 53 4.97 -4.44 5.45
N SER A 54 4.44 -4.44 6.67
CA SER A 54 3.35 -3.56 7.08
C SER A 54 3.73 -2.08 6.99
N VAL A 55 4.95 -1.74 7.42
CA VAL A 55 5.50 -0.39 7.33
C VAL A 55 5.65 0.05 5.87
N ILE A 56 6.29 -0.77 5.03
CA ILE A 56 6.52 -0.39 3.63
C ILE A 56 5.21 -0.32 2.83
N LYS A 57 4.23 -1.20 3.09
CA LYS A 57 2.87 -1.08 2.53
C LYS A 57 2.22 0.25 2.92
N SER A 58 2.37 0.67 4.17
CA SER A 58 1.81 1.93 4.66
C SER A 58 2.46 3.15 3.99
N LEU A 59 3.78 3.13 3.79
CA LEU A 59 4.51 4.17 3.06
C LEU A 59 4.07 4.23 1.60
N MET A 60 4.04 3.08 0.92
CA MET A 60 3.63 3.03 -0.49
C MET A 60 2.19 3.45 -0.71
N ARG A 61 1.29 3.15 0.23
CA ARG A 61 -0.07 3.71 0.19
C ARG A 61 -0.04 5.23 0.17
N ILE A 62 0.75 5.86 1.05
CA ILE A 62 0.82 7.33 1.15
C ILE A 62 1.38 7.91 -0.14
N GLU A 63 2.46 7.33 -0.67
CA GLU A 63 3.10 7.80 -1.90
C GLU A 63 2.19 7.65 -3.11
N LEU A 64 1.65 6.45 -3.35
CA LEU A 64 0.76 6.18 -4.48
C LEU A 64 -0.51 7.04 -4.45
N THR A 65 -1.10 7.22 -3.28
CA THR A 65 -2.32 8.05 -3.15
C THR A 65 -2.04 9.53 -3.44
N LYS A 66 -0.85 10.01 -3.06
CA LYS A 66 -0.41 11.37 -3.38
C LYS A 66 -0.09 11.53 -4.86
N GLU A 67 0.68 10.61 -5.45
CA GLU A 67 1.07 10.65 -6.86
C GLU A 67 -0.14 10.58 -7.80
N LEU A 68 -1.11 9.73 -7.47
CA LEU A 68 -2.32 9.54 -8.26
C LEU A 68 -3.44 10.55 -7.93
N GLY A 69 -3.23 11.43 -6.95
CA GLY A 69 -4.21 12.44 -6.55
C GLY A 69 -5.53 11.85 -6.01
N LEU A 70 -5.46 10.66 -5.39
CA LEU A 70 -6.64 9.91 -4.99
C LEU A 70 -7.36 10.57 -3.81
N LYS A 71 -8.68 10.57 -3.87
CA LYS A 71 -9.54 10.97 -2.75
C LYS A 71 -10.03 9.73 -2.01
N ARG A 72 -10.43 9.91 -0.75
CA ARG A 72 -11.14 8.85 -0.02
C ARG A 72 -12.53 8.67 -0.63
N ARG A 73 -13.00 7.42 -0.70
CA ARG A 73 -14.41 7.11 -1.00
C ARG A 73 -15.31 7.92 -0.06
N PRO A 74 -16.43 8.49 -0.56
CA PRO A 74 -17.42 9.12 0.30
C PRO A 74 -17.87 8.13 1.38
N ILE A 75 -17.89 8.56 2.63
CA ILE A 75 -18.60 7.84 3.68
C ILE A 75 -20.07 8.17 3.43
N THR A 76 -20.76 7.35 2.65
CA THR A 76 -22.22 7.45 2.57
C THR A 76 -22.76 6.53 3.66
N PRO A 77 -23.07 7.02 4.88
CA PRO A 77 -23.88 6.23 5.76
C PRO A 77 -25.26 6.17 5.08
N TRP A 78 -25.72 4.97 4.75
CA TRP A 78 -27.12 4.74 4.39
C TRP A 78 -27.98 4.98 5.63
N VAL A 79 -28.09 6.22 6.08
CA VAL A 79 -29.24 6.64 6.87
C VAL A 79 -30.33 6.89 5.85
N GLN A 80 -31.13 5.86 5.57
CA GLN A 80 -32.45 6.11 5.06
C GLN A 80 -33.16 6.94 6.13
N LEU A 81 -33.31 8.25 5.87
CA LEU A 81 -34.32 9.05 6.57
C LEU A 81 -35.66 8.41 6.20
N VAL A 82 -36.18 7.61 7.12
CA VAL A 82 -37.55 7.11 7.05
C VAL A 82 -38.43 8.31 7.43
N GLU A 83 -39.18 8.84 6.47
CA GLU A 83 -40.25 9.82 6.71
C GLU A 83 -41.39 9.20 7.52
#